data_AF-A0A392SA58-F1
#
_entry.id   AF-A0A392SA58-F1
#
_cell.length_a   1.000
_cell.length_b   1.000
_cell.length_c   1.000
_cell.angle_alpha   90.00
_cell.angle_beta   90.00
_cell.angle_gamma   90.00
#
_symmetry.space_group_name_H-M   'P 1'
#
loop_
_entity.id
_entity.type
_entity.pdbx_description
1 polymer ?
#
loop_
_entity_poly.entity_id
_entity_poly.type
_entity_poly.pdbx_seq_one_letter_code
_entity_poly.pdbx_strand_id
1 'polypeptide(L)'
;LIEKMHLTKVIIELDSERLVNVVKKKTFPRKQWGKIAKRCACILDDRRDLSIVWVKREGNSAAHALARWAVNEPDRYWASDFPLCITSHIHKDMEGVT
;
A
#
# COMPACT_ATOMS: atom_id res chain seq x y z
N LEU A 1 6.93 7.86 3.43
CA LEU A 1 6.52 7.17 4.67
C LEU A 1 7.65 6.30 5.20
N ILE A 2 8.06 5.28 4.45
CA ILE A 2 9.13 4.34 4.83
C ILE A 2 10.41 5.06 5.27
N GLU A 3 10.89 6.01 4.46
CA GLU A 3 12.08 6.80 4.79
C GLU A 3 11.86 7.70 6.00
N LYS A 4 10.75 8.45 6.04
CA LYS A 4 10.39 9.37 7.13
C LYS A 4 10.27 8.67 8.49
N MET A 5 9.79 7.43 8.50
CA MET A 5 9.61 6.63 9.72
C MET A 5 10.78 5.67 9.97
N HIS A 6 11.85 5.74 9.16
CA HIS A 6 13.02 4.86 9.26
C HIS A 6 12.66 3.36 9.32
N LEU A 7 11.64 2.95 8.56
CA LEU A 7 11.20 1.57 8.54
C LEU A 7 12.19 0.70 7.75
N THR A 8 12.53 -0.44 8.35
CA THR A 8 13.37 -1.49 7.75
C THR A 8 12.57 -2.77 7.59
N LYS A 9 12.87 -3.58 6.56
CA LYS A 9 12.20 -4.87 6.30
C LYS A 9 10.68 -4.74 6.15
N VAL A 10 10.27 -3.92 5.19
CA VAL A 10 8.85 -3.60 4.96
C VAL A 10 8.25 -4.53 3.92
N ILE A 11 7.08 -5.08 4.23
CA ILE A 11 6.23 -5.79 3.29
C ILE A 11 5.08 -4.85 2.91
N ILE A 12 4.94 -4.55 1.62
CA ILE A 12 3.87 -3.72 1.09
C ILE A 12 2.79 -4.63 0.53
N GLU A 13 1.61 -4.58 1.14
CA GLU A 13 0.46 -5.41 0.77
C GLU A 13 -0.49 -4.65 -0.17
N LEU A 14 -0.92 -5.30 -1.25
CA LEU A 14 -1.91 -4.76 -2.18
C LEU A 14 -2.97 -5.81 -2.50
N ASP A 15 -4.22 -5.37 -2.68
CA ASP A 15 -5.32 -6.21 -3.17
C ASP A 15 -5.40 -6.31 -4.69
N SER A 16 -4.62 -5.50 -5.42
CA SER A 16 -4.52 -5.56 -6.88
C SER A 16 -3.46 -6.55 -7.34
N GLU A 17 -3.87 -7.80 -7.59
CA GLU A 17 -2.98 -8.86 -8.07
C GLU A 17 -2.25 -8.46 -9.36
N ARG A 18 -2.96 -7.77 -10.26
CA ARG A 18 -2.43 -7.27 -11.52
C ARG A 18 -1.25 -6.32 -11.30
N LEU A 19 -1.34 -5.40 -10.34
CA LEU A 19 -0.25 -4.47 -10.04
C LEU A 19 0.95 -5.20 -9.45
N VAL A 20 0.72 -6.09 -8.48
CA VAL A 20 1.78 -6.90 -7.87
C VAL A 20 2.51 -7.72 -8.93
N ASN A 21 1.78 -8.37 -9.83
CA ASN A 21 2.35 -9.17 -10.91
C ASN A 21 3.16 -8.33 -11.90
N VAL A 22 2.67 -7.15 -12.29
CA VAL A 22 3.39 -6.24 -13.20
C VAL A 22 4.71 -5.76 -12.58
N VAL A 23 4.69 -5.42 -11.29
CA VAL A 23 5.89 -4.98 -10.55
C VAL A 23 6.88 -6.14 -10.42
N LYS A 24 6.44 -7.32 -9.97
CA LYS A 24 7.31 -8.50 -9.80
C LYS A 24 7.91 -9.00 -11.11
N LYS A 25 7.10 -9.09 -12.18
CA LYS A 25 7.54 -9.57 -13.51
C LYS A 25 8.21 -8.48 -14.33
N LYS A 26 8.27 -7.23 -13.83
CA LYS A 26 8.82 -6.06 -14.52
C LYS A 26 8.24 -5.86 -15.93
N THR A 27 6.97 -6.24 -16.14
CA THR A 27 6.29 -6.18 -17.43
C THR A 27 5.25 -5.06 -17.43
N PHE A 28 5.68 -3.86 -17.79
CA PHE A 28 4.87 -2.65 -17.65
C PHE A 28 4.09 -2.32 -18.94
N PRO A 29 2.76 -2.12 -18.88
CA PRO A 29 2.00 -1.67 -20.03
C PRO A 29 2.32 -0.22 -20.38
N ARG A 30 2.17 0.15 -21.66
CA ARG A 30 2.33 1.53 -22.17
C ARG A 30 1.14 2.45 -21.81
N LYS A 31 0.65 2.36 -20.58
CA LYS A 31 -0.42 3.20 -20.01
C LYS A 31 0.14 4.04 -18.86
N GLN A 32 -0.56 5.11 -18.47
CA GLN A 32 -0.07 6.03 -17.41
C GLN A 32 0.24 5.30 -16.09
N TRP A 33 -0.66 4.43 -15.63
CA TRP A 33 -0.42 3.63 -14.43
C TRP A 33 0.76 2.66 -14.57
N GLY A 34 1.08 2.21 -15.79
CA GLY A 34 2.25 1.37 -16.06
C GLY A 34 3.57 2.11 -15.85
N LYS A 35 3.62 3.41 -16.17
CA LYS A 35 4.77 4.28 -15.85
C LYS A 35 4.95 4.44 -14.34
N ILE A 36 3.85 4.58 -13.60
CA ILE A 36 3.85 4.65 -12.14
C ILE A 36 4.36 3.33 -11.54
N ALA A 37 3.81 2.20 -12.00
CA ALA A 37 4.27 0.87 -11.57
C ALA A 37 5.76 0.64 -11.85
N LYS A 38 6.28 1.12 -12.99
CA LYS A 38 7.72 1.06 -13.30
C LYS A 38 8.55 1.84 -12.30
N ARG A 39 8.13 3.06 -11.92
CA ARG A 39 8.82 3.86 -10.89
C ARG A 39 8.83 3.14 -9.54
N CYS A 40 7.70 2.56 -9.13
CA CYS A 40 7.63 1.77 -7.90
C CYS A 40 8.58 0.56 -7.93
N ALA A 41 8.67 -0.14 -9.07
CA ALA A 41 9.58 -1.26 -9.23
C ALA A 41 11.05 -0.85 -9.10
N CYS A 42 11.45 0.32 -9.64
CA CYS A 42 12.80 0.85 -9.44
C CYS A 42 13.10 1.09 -7.95
N ILE A 43 12.17 1.69 -7.20
CA ILE A 43 12.33 1.93 -5.75
C ILE A 43 12.51 0.60 -4.99
N LEU A 44 11.76 -0.43 -5.37
CA LEU A 44 11.89 -1.77 -4.78
C LEU A 44 13.21 -2.44 -5.14
N ASP A 45 13.71 -2.27 -6.38
CA ASP A 45 14.99 -2.82 -6.81
C ASP A 45 16.18 -2.15 -6.09
N ASP A 46 16.09 -0.84 -5.83
CA ASP A 46 17.12 -0.08 -5.11
C ASP A 46 17.19 -0.46 -3.62
N ARG A 47 16.13 -1.09 -3.09
CA ARG A 47 16.01 -1.44 -1.67
C ARG A 47 15.66 -2.90 -1.42
N ARG A 48 16.68 -3.67 -1.04
CA ARG A 48 16.55 -5.11 -0.71
C ARG A 48 15.66 -5.43 0.49
N ASP A 49 15.35 -4.43 1.32
CA ASP A 49 14.55 -4.60 2.51
C ASP A 49 13.08 -4.21 2.29
N LEU A 50 12.68 -3.96 1.04
CA LEU A 50 11.30 -3.77 0.65
C LEU A 50 10.82 -4.98 -0.16
N SER A 51 9.59 -5.41 0.10
CA SER A 51 8.93 -6.43 -0.71
C SER A 51 7.48 -6.05 -0.96
N ILE A 52 6.89 -6.65 -1.99
CA ILE A 52 5.50 -6.44 -2.36
C ILE A 52 4.78 -7.78 -2.42
N VAL A 53 3.60 -7.87 -1.82
CA VAL A 53 2.79 -9.08 -1.80
C VAL A 53 1.35 -8.76 -2.16
N TRP A 54 0.69 -9.76 -2.75
CA TRP A 54 -0.74 -9.68 -2.99
C TRP A 54 -1.47 -10.29 -1.80
N VAL A 55 -2.50 -9.58 -1.34
CA VAL A 55 -3.42 -10.05 -0.31
C VAL A 55 -4.85 -10.02 -0.84
N LYS A 56 -5.73 -10.81 -0.25
CA LYS A 56 -7.16 -10.70 -0.55
C LYS A 56 -7.68 -9.34 -0.09
N ARG A 57 -8.77 -8.86 -0.69
CA ARG A 57 -9.33 -7.53 -0.41
C ARG A 57 -9.70 -7.35 1.06
N GLU A 58 -10.11 -8.41 1.74
CA GLU A 58 -10.42 -8.40 3.17
C GLU A 58 -9.19 -8.03 4.01
N GLY A 59 -8.00 -8.48 3.59
CA GLY A 59 -6.71 -8.15 4.22
C GLY A 59 -6.19 -6.75 3.88
N ASN A 60 -6.78 -6.07 2.89
CA ASN A 60 -6.45 -4.68 2.54
C ASN A 60 -7.62 -3.71 2.80
N SER A 61 -8.51 -4.08 3.73
CA SER A 61 -9.76 -3.35 3.97
C SER A 61 -9.56 -1.92 4.47
N ALA A 62 -8.56 -1.69 5.33
CA ALA A 62 -8.19 -0.35 5.80
C ALA A 62 -7.76 0.56 4.63
N ALA A 63 -6.81 0.10 3.80
CA ALA A 63 -6.37 0.87 2.63
C ALA A 63 -7.50 1.09 1.62
N HIS A 64 -8.39 0.10 1.45
CA HIS A 64 -9.57 0.23 0.61
C HIS A 64 -10.52 1.33 1.11
N ALA A 65 -10.80 1.37 2.41
CA ALA A 65 -11.63 2.39 3.03
C ALA A 65 -10.99 3.79 2.92
N LEU A 66 -9.67 3.90 3.13
CA LEU A 66 -8.93 5.16 2.94
C LEU A 66 -8.98 5.65 1.48
N ALA A 67 -8.80 4.74 0.51
CA ALA A 67 -8.88 5.10 -0.91
C ALA A 67 -10.26 5.66 -1.29
N ARG A 68 -11.33 5.15 -0.67
CA ARG A 68 -12.69 5.71 -0.82
C ARG A 68 -12.83 7.06 -0.12
N TRP A 69 -12.24 7.22 1.07
CA TRP A 69 -12.31 8.46 1.85
C TRP A 69 -11.59 9.63 1.18
N ALA A 70 -10.49 9.36 0.47
CA ALA A 70 -9.70 10.37 -0.24
C ALA A 70 -10.47 11.16 -1.31
N VAL A 71 -11.65 10.68 -1.74
CA VAL A 71 -12.56 11.44 -2.62
C VAL A 71 -13.24 12.58 -1.86
N ASN A 72 -13.58 12.37 -0.59
CA ASN A 72 -14.22 13.39 0.25
C ASN A 72 -13.19 14.34 0.88
N GLU A 73 -12.02 13.82 1.23
CA GLU A 73 -10.96 14.60 1.86
C GLU A 73 -9.62 14.37 1.12
N PRO A 74 -9.42 15.05 -0.02
CA PRO A 74 -8.19 14.94 -0.80
C PRO A 74 -6.99 15.60 -0.09
N ASP A 75 -5.79 15.27 -0.55
CA ASP A 75 -4.52 15.90 -0.15
C ASP A 75 -4.18 15.84 1.35
N ARG A 76 -4.73 14.85 2.06
CA ARG A 76 -4.41 14.58 3.47
C ARG A 76 -3.30 13.55 3.64
N TYR A 77 -2.55 13.73 4.72
CA TYR A 77 -1.48 12.83 5.14
C TYR A 77 -1.87 12.09 6.43
N TRP A 78 -2.35 10.85 6.28
CA TRP A 78 -2.79 10.00 7.40
C TRP A 78 -1.68 9.04 7.86
N ALA A 79 -0.67 9.55 8.56
CA ALA A 79 0.37 8.70 9.15
C ALA A 79 0.16 8.37 10.63
N SER A 80 -0.51 9.26 11.35
CA SER A 80 -0.74 9.14 12.79
C SER A 80 -2.12 9.64 13.23
N ASP A 81 -2.81 10.38 12.36
CA ASP A 81 -4.17 10.86 12.57
C ASP A 81 -5.03 10.28 11.45
N PHE A 82 -5.90 9.34 11.79
CA PHE A 82 -6.64 8.50 10.85
C PHE A 82 -8.12 8.88 10.86
N PRO A 83 -8.78 8.92 9.69
CA PRO A 83 -10.21 9.19 9.64
C PRO A 83 -11.00 8.06 10.31
N LEU A 84 -12.16 8.41 10.89
CA LEU A 84 -13.04 7.46 11.59
C LEU A 84 -13.46 6.25 10.74
N CYS A 85 -13.41 6.38 9.41
CA CYS A 85 -13.75 5.31 8.48
C CYS A 85 -12.84 4.08 8.58
N ILE A 86 -11.66 4.18 9.22
CA ILE A 86 -10.75 3.04 9.43
C ILE A 86 -10.51 2.65 10.88
N THR A 87 -11.12 3.32 11.85
CA THR A 87 -10.93 3.02 13.28
C THR A 87 -11.27 1.56 13.61
N SER A 88 -12.36 1.03 13.04
CA SER A 88 -12.75 -0.37 13.24
C SER A 88 -11.76 -1.36 12.63
N HIS A 89 -11.12 -1.01 11.51
CA HIS A 89 -10.08 -1.82 10.88
C HIS A 89 -8.80 -1.83 11.74
N ILE A 90 -8.41 -0.67 12.28
CA ILE A 90 -7.24 -0.55 13.17
C ILE A 90 -7.43 -1.39 14.45
N HIS A 91 -8.58 -1.27 15.12
CA HIS A 91 -8.84 -2.04 16.34
C HIS A 91 -8.77 -3.54 16.10
N LYS A 92 -9.39 -4.03 15.01
CA LYS A 92 -9.37 -5.44 14.64
C LYS A 92 -7.94 -5.97 14.40
N ASP A 93 -7.09 -5.18 13.76
CA ASP A 93 -5.70 -5.57 13.50
C ASP A 93 -4.87 -5.56 14.79
N MET A 94 -5.15 -4.66 15.73
CA MET A 94 -4.49 -4.63 17.05
C MET A 94 -4.90 -5.80 17.95
N GLU A 95 -6.17 -6.24 17.88
CA GLU A 95 -6.67 -7.40 18.64
C GLU A 95 -6.00 -8.72 18.24
N GLY A 96 -5.45 -8.82 17.03
CA GLY A 96 -4.71 -10.00 16.57
C GLY A 96 -3.26 -10.12 17.09
N VAL A 97 -2.78 -9.16 17.89
CA VAL A 97 -1.39 -9.08 18.38
C VAL A 97 -1.26 -9.50 19.86
N THR A 98 -2.34 -9.92 20.52
CA THR A 98 -2.31 -10.45 21.90
C THR A 98 -2.09 -11.96 21.98
#